data_AF-A0AA42P0V4-F1
#
_entry.id   AF-A0AA42P0V4-F1
#
_cell.length_a   1.000
_cell.length_b   1.000
_cell.length_c   1.000
_cell.angle_alpha   90.00
_cell.angle_beta   90.00
_cell.angle_gamma   90.00
#
_symmetry.space_group_name_H-M   'P 1'
#
loop_
_entity.id
_entity.type
_entity.pdbx_description
1 polymer ?
#
loop_
_entity_poly.entity_id
_entity_poly.type
_entity_poly.pdbx_seq_one_letter_code
_entity_poly.pdbx_strand_id
1 'polypeptide(L)'
;MHDHHSIYDRETLLQWYRPDECDLKEEVRFRFRQACAALTEVLTGELQITKAAKAYGLCRKRLRRMILTAPMMASDGRPHGFRVCVPNGVYIRSETASIDVEVPRSGRPSAMGQLLQAIPQIKLWVDEFNRPLPPGRAPKAFNRLHGRICAELRRRDLADHYPLNTTDKGRRALLDYMRRRRIQESGNGTWEFDVDAPEGIEQVLRQHLYGRTEFDAHQIDIEATLAVDVPGGGKVNRRITTIWLLIEIEVRSRAIVSWSLRVGRAYTNLDVALCLAVGLRPWERRELTIPGLSYAPGAGMPTGLAGDLGARRSRSIALDNALAHSAHDLEAAFCRSRGGVLIFGKARQPRSRPVVEQLFSRLERGALRQIPGGFEPAVKLGEKRIRISNFSPDDHPIQMQLFEELLDVIIANYNATSHVALGDLSPLQFLRAKGSGAFDFSPDSAREDADDMCTIVVLLTVHGDRAKGVVPHVNYMYVKYRAPSLDGRWEMIGTKVMARINRNDLRTILLMRSATTPLGAARAAAPWNLRAHDETTRKLIMRWIKNRTEFSILGADCAIEAYVAFLKTQAASDQSAVDQLARMGHVGHDKAPPAVGDIYKQPLRIAPDGWISLDE
;
A
#
# COMPACT_ATOMS: atom_id res chain seq x y z
N MET A 1 32.37 25.63 54.11
CA MET A 1 32.41 25.17 52.71
C MET A 1 31.35 25.93 51.93
N HIS A 2 31.76 26.95 51.18
CA HIS A 2 30.86 27.65 50.26
C HIS A 2 30.46 26.67 49.15
N ASP A 3 29.16 26.40 49.02
CA ASP A 3 28.61 25.61 47.91
C ASP A 3 28.71 26.48 46.65
N HIS A 4 29.83 26.39 45.93
CA HIS A 4 29.99 27.02 44.62
C HIS A 4 29.16 26.24 43.59
N HIS A 5 27.97 26.75 43.27
CA HIS A 5 27.24 26.38 42.06
C HIS A 5 27.31 27.53 41.06
N SER A 6 27.29 27.21 39.77
CA SER A 6 27.28 28.23 38.72
C SER A 6 25.99 29.03 38.78
N ILE A 7 26.10 30.35 38.70
CA ILE A 7 24.97 31.27 38.57
C ILE A 7 24.69 31.43 37.07
N TYR A 8 23.42 31.35 36.70
CA TYR A 8 22.94 31.47 35.33
C TYR A 8 22.03 32.70 35.22
N ASP A 9 22.06 33.38 34.07
CA ASP A 9 21.09 34.43 33.77
C ASP A 9 19.69 33.84 33.50
N ARG A 10 18.66 34.67 33.61
CA ARG A 10 17.27 34.24 33.42
C ARG A 10 17.01 33.79 31.97
N GLU A 11 17.71 34.36 30.99
CA GLU A 11 17.57 33.99 29.57
C GLU A 11 18.10 32.58 29.29
N THR A 12 19.25 32.19 29.87
CA THR A 12 19.79 30.83 29.75
C THR A 12 18.86 29.81 30.40
N LEU A 13 18.27 30.14 31.56
CA LEU A 13 17.32 29.25 32.22
C LEU A 13 16.01 29.09 31.44
N LEU A 14 15.57 30.09 30.67
CA LEU A 14 14.40 29.96 29.79
C LEU A 14 14.64 29.00 28.61
N GLN A 15 15.90 28.83 28.19
CA GLN A 15 16.27 27.87 27.15
C GLN A 15 16.34 26.42 27.68
N TRP A 16 16.37 26.23 29.00
CA TRP A 16 16.38 24.89 29.59
C TRP A 16 15.01 24.23 29.45
N TYR A 17 15.02 22.96 29.04
CA TYR A 17 13.78 22.22 28.87
C TYR A 17 12.98 22.13 30.18
N ARG A 18 11.72 22.56 30.10
CA ARG A 18 10.73 22.48 31.17
C ARG A 18 9.54 21.64 30.69
N PRO A 19 9.27 20.47 31.33
CA PRO A 19 8.06 19.70 31.05
C PRO A 19 6.79 20.57 31.18
N ASP A 20 5.84 20.39 30.25
CA ASP A 20 4.54 21.05 30.36
C ASP A 20 3.79 20.51 31.58
N GLU A 21 3.10 21.39 32.31
CA GLU A 21 2.32 21.01 33.48
C GLU A 21 1.13 20.12 33.10
N CYS A 22 0.60 20.25 31.88
CA CYS A 22 -0.51 19.44 31.38
C CYS A 22 -0.14 17.95 31.28
N ASP A 23 1.13 17.65 30.99
CA ASP A 23 1.66 16.29 30.84
C ASP A 23 1.89 15.57 32.19
N LEU A 24 1.85 16.32 33.29
CA LEU A 24 2.01 15.78 34.64
C LEU A 24 0.66 15.41 35.26
N LYS A 25 0.64 14.32 36.03
CA LYS A 25 -0.51 13.96 36.88
C LYS A 25 -0.86 15.11 37.82
N GLU A 26 -2.15 15.37 38.00
CA GLU A 26 -2.67 16.51 38.75
C GLU A 26 -2.09 16.61 40.18
N GLU A 27 -1.98 15.47 40.87
CA GLU A 27 -1.40 15.32 42.21
C GLU A 27 0.08 15.78 42.34
N VAL A 28 0.79 15.87 41.21
CA VAL A 28 2.23 16.15 41.14
C VAL A 28 2.53 17.61 40.77
N ARG A 29 1.60 18.30 40.10
CA ARG A 29 1.80 19.63 39.50
C ARG A 29 2.21 20.69 40.51
N PHE A 30 1.59 20.70 41.70
CA PHE A 30 1.93 21.66 42.76
C PHE A 30 3.39 21.51 43.22
N ARG A 31 3.84 20.28 43.46
CA ARG A 31 5.21 19.99 43.89
C ARG A 31 6.24 20.29 42.80
N PHE A 32 5.86 20.09 41.53
CA PHE A 32 6.69 20.44 40.39
C PHE A 32 6.88 21.96 40.29
N ARG A 33 5.81 22.76 40.41
CA ARG A 33 5.89 24.23 40.42
C ARG A 33 6.80 24.76 41.53
N GLN A 34 6.65 24.26 42.75
CA GLN A 34 7.52 24.65 43.87
C GLN A 34 8.98 24.27 43.63
N ALA A 35 9.22 23.09 43.06
CA ALA A 35 10.57 22.64 42.70
C ALA A 35 11.22 23.50 41.60
N CYS A 36 10.47 23.90 40.57
CA CYS A 36 10.94 24.81 39.53
C CYS A 36 11.29 26.18 40.10
N ALA A 37 10.39 26.79 40.89
CA ALA A 37 10.62 28.10 41.49
C ALA A 37 11.86 28.10 42.40
N ALA A 38 12.00 27.10 43.27
CA ALA A 38 13.16 26.96 44.14
C ALA A 38 14.47 26.78 43.37
N LEU A 39 14.45 26.04 42.26
CA LEU A 39 15.63 25.82 41.42
C LEU A 39 16.02 27.11 40.69
N THR A 40 15.05 27.85 40.13
CA THR A 40 15.29 29.12 39.44
C THR A 40 15.90 30.16 40.38
N GLU A 41 15.34 30.37 41.58
CA GLU A 41 15.84 31.38 42.52
C GLU A 41 17.24 31.07 43.04
N VAL A 42 17.61 29.79 43.14
CA VAL A 42 18.96 29.41 43.56
C VAL A 42 19.96 29.55 42.41
N LEU A 43 19.58 29.14 41.20
CA LEU A 43 20.46 29.22 40.02
C LEU A 43 20.66 30.65 39.51
N THR A 44 19.73 31.57 39.77
CA THR A 44 19.87 33.01 39.50
C THR A 44 20.61 33.77 40.62
N GLY A 45 20.87 33.11 41.75
CA GLY A 45 21.54 33.72 42.91
C GLY A 45 20.62 34.57 43.80
N GLU A 46 19.32 34.60 43.53
CA GLU A 46 18.32 35.38 44.29
C GLU A 46 18.12 34.84 45.72
N LEU A 47 18.22 33.52 45.91
CA LEU A 47 18.20 32.90 47.23
C LEU A 47 19.33 31.88 47.43
N GLN A 48 19.82 31.79 48.67
CA GLN A 48 20.70 30.70 49.09
C GLN A 48 19.91 29.38 49.22
N ILE A 49 20.57 28.25 48.95
CA ILE A 49 19.99 26.89 48.97
C ILE A 49 19.16 26.62 50.24
N THR A 50 19.65 27.05 51.41
CA THR A 50 18.96 26.86 52.70
C THR A 50 17.67 27.67 52.81
N LYS A 51 17.65 28.91 52.31
CA LYS A 51 16.46 29.77 52.32
C LYS A 51 15.42 29.28 51.30
N ALA A 52 15.85 28.94 50.09
CA ALA A 52 14.98 28.42 49.04
C ALA A 52 14.36 27.06 49.42
N ALA A 53 15.15 26.13 50.00
CA ALA A 53 14.64 24.85 50.47
C ALA A 53 13.51 25.02 51.52
N LYS A 54 13.65 25.99 52.42
CA LYS A 54 12.64 26.30 53.44
C LYS A 54 11.40 26.99 52.86
N ALA A 55 11.60 27.98 51.98
CA ALA A 55 10.51 28.74 51.36
C ALA A 55 9.58 27.86 50.51
N TYR A 56 10.15 26.87 49.81
CA TYR A 56 9.44 26.01 48.86
C TYR A 56 9.17 24.59 49.36
N GLY A 57 9.40 24.30 50.65
CA GLY A 57 9.08 23.00 51.24
C GLY A 57 9.89 21.82 50.69
N LEU A 58 11.13 22.04 50.26
CA LEU A 58 12.01 21.02 49.68
C LEU A 58 13.09 20.57 50.67
N CYS A 59 13.44 19.28 50.64
CA CYS A 59 14.61 18.79 51.36
C CYS A 59 15.90 19.41 50.77
N ARG A 60 16.76 19.98 51.62
CA ARG A 60 18.05 20.57 51.20
C ARG A 60 18.90 19.63 50.35
N LYS A 61 18.92 18.33 50.69
CA LYS A 61 19.65 17.29 49.94
C LYS A 61 19.08 17.09 48.53
N ARG A 62 17.76 17.21 48.38
CA ARG A 62 17.06 17.11 47.09
C ARG A 62 17.38 18.33 46.23
N LEU A 63 17.27 19.54 46.77
CA LEU A 63 17.57 20.77 46.03
C LEU A 63 19.03 20.83 45.59
N ARG A 64 19.98 20.45 46.45
CA ARG A 64 21.40 20.35 46.09
C ARG A 64 21.65 19.37 44.95
N ARG A 65 20.96 18.22 44.94
CA ARG A 65 21.05 17.27 43.83
C ARG A 65 20.50 17.88 42.53
N MET A 66 19.36 18.56 42.60
CA MET A 66 18.76 19.21 41.43
C MET A 66 19.70 20.25 40.83
N ILE A 67 20.37 21.06 41.65
CA ILE A 67 21.34 22.07 41.21
C ILE A 67 22.52 21.43 40.47
N LEU A 68 23.02 20.29 40.96
CA LEU A 68 24.13 19.58 40.32
C LEU A 68 23.69 18.85 39.04
N THR A 69 22.47 18.32 38.98
CA THR A 69 21.98 17.52 37.85
C THR A 69 21.38 18.36 36.74
N ALA A 70 20.76 19.50 37.03
CA ALA A 70 20.12 20.35 36.02
C ALA A 70 21.05 20.79 34.86
N PRO A 71 22.31 21.19 35.09
CA PRO A 71 23.21 21.56 34.01
C PRO A 71 23.86 20.38 33.28
N MET A 72 23.71 19.14 33.78
CA MET A 72 24.24 17.96 33.11
C MET A 72 23.45 17.64 31.84
N MET A 73 24.14 17.18 30.80
CA MET A 73 23.50 16.77 29.55
C MET A 73 22.69 15.49 29.75
N ALA A 74 21.44 15.54 29.33
CA ALA A 74 20.58 14.37 29.23
C ALA A 74 20.85 13.60 27.92
N SER A 75 20.26 12.42 27.78
CA SER A 75 20.42 11.55 26.62
C SER A 75 19.98 12.15 25.28
N ASP A 76 19.16 13.20 25.31
CA ASP A 76 18.66 13.90 24.12
C ASP A 76 19.52 15.10 23.70
N GLY A 77 20.73 15.23 24.24
CA GLY A 77 21.66 16.31 23.87
C GLY A 77 21.27 17.69 24.40
N ARG A 78 20.34 17.78 25.36
CA ARG A 78 19.97 19.03 26.06
C ARG A 78 20.31 18.92 27.55
N PRO A 79 20.56 20.03 28.26
CA PRO A 79 20.65 20.00 29.71
C PRO A 79 19.40 19.37 30.33
N HIS A 80 19.56 18.60 31.41
CA HIS A 80 18.43 18.06 32.17
C HIS A 80 17.44 19.15 32.59
N GLY A 81 17.91 20.39 32.82
CA GLY A 81 17.06 21.55 33.00
C GLY A 81 16.06 21.38 34.12
N PHE A 82 14.80 21.74 33.87
CA PHE A 82 13.73 21.59 34.86
C PHE A 82 13.16 20.16 34.93
N ARG A 83 13.66 19.20 34.14
CA ARG A 83 13.26 17.78 34.27
C ARG A 83 13.50 17.27 35.67
N VAL A 84 14.57 17.72 36.32
CA VAL A 84 14.95 17.32 37.70
C VAL A 84 13.91 17.71 38.76
N CYS A 85 12.98 18.60 38.41
CA CYS A 85 11.90 19.04 39.29
C CYS A 85 10.75 18.03 39.37
N VAL A 86 10.64 17.12 38.39
CA VAL A 86 9.58 16.10 38.34
C VAL A 86 9.77 15.08 39.48
N PRO A 87 8.79 14.93 40.39
CA PRO A 87 8.85 13.92 41.43
C PRO A 87 8.99 12.49 40.87
N ASN A 88 9.92 11.71 41.42
CA ASN A 88 10.24 10.34 41.01
C ASN A 88 10.73 10.17 39.56
N GLY A 89 11.21 11.24 38.91
CA GLY A 89 11.85 11.12 37.60
C GLY A 89 13.11 10.24 37.64
N VAL A 90 13.33 9.49 36.56
CA VAL A 90 14.54 8.70 36.37
C VAL A 90 15.56 9.59 35.65
N TYR A 91 16.67 9.91 36.32
CA TYR A 91 17.75 10.71 35.76
C TYR A 91 19.01 9.86 35.70
N ILE A 92 19.80 10.03 34.63
CA ILE A 92 21.04 9.30 34.44
C ILE A 92 21.94 9.62 35.65
N ARG A 93 22.28 8.59 36.42
CA ARG A 93 23.35 8.70 37.41
C ARG A 93 24.64 8.79 36.60
N SER A 94 25.45 9.82 36.84
CA SER A 94 26.82 9.87 36.34
C SER A 94 27.46 8.51 36.58
N GLU A 95 28.00 7.90 35.53
CA GLU A 95 28.89 6.75 35.64
C GLU A 95 30.00 7.16 36.60
N THR A 96 29.92 6.65 37.82
CA THR A 96 30.99 6.84 38.78
C THR A 96 32.09 5.93 38.29
N ALA A 97 33.22 6.53 37.92
CA ALA A 97 34.38 5.85 37.38
C ALA A 97 34.71 4.58 38.16
N SER A 98 35.09 3.56 37.40
CA SER A 98 35.62 2.25 37.79
C SER A 98 36.30 2.22 39.15
N ILE A 99 35.63 1.59 40.12
CA ILE A 99 36.24 1.00 41.32
C ILE A 99 36.02 -0.50 41.18
N ASP A 100 37.02 -1.34 41.48
CA ASP A 100 36.93 -2.80 41.43
C ASP A 100 35.60 -3.31 42.02
N VAL A 101 34.68 -3.68 41.13
CA VAL A 101 33.32 -4.03 41.52
C VAL A 101 33.30 -5.48 41.94
N GLU A 102 33.18 -5.73 43.25
CA GLU A 102 32.98 -7.08 43.76
C GLU A 102 31.62 -7.67 43.33
N VAL A 103 31.58 -8.98 43.15
CA VAL A 103 30.35 -9.72 42.83
C VAL A 103 29.39 -9.61 44.02
N PRO A 104 28.13 -9.18 43.80
CA PRO A 104 27.19 -8.95 44.89
C PRO A 104 26.85 -10.25 45.63
N ARG A 105 26.84 -10.19 46.97
CA ARG A 105 26.41 -11.32 47.83
C ARG A 105 24.90 -11.47 47.96
N SER A 106 24.11 -10.44 47.67
CA SER A 106 22.64 -10.48 47.84
C SER A 106 21.89 -9.71 46.76
N GLY A 107 20.64 -10.11 46.49
CA GLY A 107 19.77 -9.44 45.52
C GLY A 107 19.27 -8.09 46.03
N ARG A 108 19.99 -7.01 45.68
CA ARG A 108 19.60 -5.61 45.95
C ARG A 108 19.26 -4.89 44.63
N PRO A 109 18.56 -3.74 44.66
CA PRO A 109 18.40 -2.91 43.48
C PRO A 109 19.77 -2.62 42.85
N SER A 110 19.92 -2.82 41.54
CA SER A 110 21.19 -2.74 40.78
C SER A 110 22.16 -3.94 40.90
N ALA A 111 21.85 -4.99 41.66
CA ALA A 111 22.75 -6.16 41.80
C ALA A 111 23.05 -6.86 40.46
N MET A 112 22.10 -6.89 39.52
CA MET A 112 22.37 -7.41 38.17
C MET A 112 23.36 -6.54 37.40
N GLY A 113 23.23 -5.20 37.45
CA GLY A 113 24.20 -4.29 36.82
C GLY A 113 25.59 -4.43 37.43
N GLN A 114 25.66 -4.58 38.76
CA GLN A 114 26.91 -4.78 39.49
C GLN A 114 27.60 -6.10 39.10
N LEU A 115 26.84 -7.20 38.96
CA LEU A 115 27.36 -8.48 38.48
C LEU A 115 27.99 -8.37 37.08
N LEU A 116 27.36 -7.63 36.18
CA LEU A 116 27.86 -7.43 34.82
C LEU A 116 29.12 -6.56 34.77
N GLN A 117 29.26 -5.61 35.69
CA GLN A 117 30.50 -4.84 35.86
C GLN A 117 31.62 -5.70 36.46
N ALA A 118 31.29 -6.54 37.46
CA ALA A 118 32.24 -7.43 38.12
C ALA A 118 32.78 -8.54 37.20
N ILE A 119 31.98 -9.02 36.23
CA ILE A 119 32.35 -10.10 35.32
C ILE A 119 32.11 -9.68 33.85
N PRO A 120 33.10 -9.03 33.20
CA PRO A 120 32.97 -8.51 31.83
C PRO A 120 32.62 -9.57 30.79
N GLN A 121 33.05 -10.82 30.98
CA GLN A 121 32.71 -11.92 30.07
C GLN A 121 31.21 -12.22 30.02
N ILE A 122 30.52 -12.13 31.16
CA ILE A 122 29.07 -12.32 31.24
C ILE A 122 28.37 -11.11 30.62
N LYS A 123 28.89 -9.90 30.84
CA LYS A 123 28.43 -8.69 30.18
C LYS A 123 28.48 -8.83 28.65
N LEU A 124 29.59 -9.28 28.07
CA LEU A 124 29.68 -9.53 26.62
C LEU A 124 28.56 -10.45 26.11
N TRP A 125 28.27 -11.57 26.79
CA TRP A 125 27.20 -12.47 26.37
C TRP A 125 25.80 -11.87 26.47
N VAL A 126 25.58 -10.97 27.42
CA VAL A 126 24.33 -10.24 27.57
C VAL A 126 24.22 -9.14 26.51
N ASP A 127 25.33 -8.48 26.19
CA ASP A 127 25.45 -7.42 25.19
C ASP A 127 25.27 -7.98 23.76
N GLU A 128 25.80 -9.18 23.45
CA GLU A 128 25.66 -9.85 22.14
C GLU A 128 24.28 -10.50 21.90
N PHE A 129 23.39 -10.51 22.91
CA PHE A 129 22.10 -11.19 22.79
C PHE A 129 21.08 -10.35 22.01
N ASN A 130 20.97 -10.60 20.71
CA ASN A 130 20.13 -9.82 19.79
C ASN A 130 18.73 -10.43 19.50
N ARG A 131 18.32 -11.50 20.20
CA ARG A 131 17.02 -12.15 19.94
C ARG A 131 15.85 -11.37 20.58
N PRO A 132 14.64 -11.35 19.98
CA PRO A 132 13.47 -10.65 20.55
C PRO A 132 13.09 -11.17 21.94
N LEU A 133 12.70 -10.27 22.84
CA LEU A 133 12.25 -10.58 24.20
C LEU A 133 10.78 -10.15 24.37
N PRO A 134 9.80 -10.95 23.91
CA PRO A 134 8.39 -10.58 23.93
C PRO A 134 7.86 -10.39 25.37
N PRO A 135 6.78 -9.62 25.57
CA PRO A 135 6.06 -9.59 26.84
C PRO A 135 5.50 -10.97 27.13
N GLY A 136 5.77 -11.52 28.33
CA GLY A 136 5.39 -12.89 28.70
C GLY A 136 6.55 -13.89 28.71
N ARG A 137 6.31 -15.10 28.19
CA ARG A 137 7.22 -16.27 28.33
C ARG A 137 8.56 -16.03 27.65
N ALA A 138 9.65 -16.24 28.40
CA ALA A 138 11.00 -16.07 27.87
C ALA A 138 11.32 -17.10 26.75
N PRO A 139 11.91 -16.68 25.62
CA PRO A 139 12.28 -17.57 24.52
C PRO A 139 13.27 -18.67 24.93
N LYS A 140 13.30 -19.77 24.17
CA LYS A 140 14.28 -20.87 24.39
C LYS A 140 15.73 -20.37 24.35
N ALA A 141 16.03 -19.39 23.49
CA ALA A 141 17.36 -18.78 23.39
C ALA A 141 17.79 -18.05 24.68
N PHE A 142 16.87 -17.34 25.34
CA PHE A 142 17.14 -16.69 26.63
C PHE A 142 17.47 -17.73 27.71
N ASN A 143 16.73 -18.85 27.74
CA ASN A 143 17.00 -19.91 28.72
C ASN A 143 18.39 -20.54 28.52
N ARG A 144 18.86 -20.65 27.27
CA ARG A 144 20.24 -21.10 26.97
C ARG A 144 21.28 -20.10 27.48
N LEU A 145 21.06 -18.80 27.28
CA LEU A 145 21.94 -17.76 27.81
C LEU A 145 21.98 -17.79 29.35
N HIS A 146 20.82 -17.83 30.01
CA HIS A 146 20.73 -17.93 31.46
C HIS A 146 21.45 -19.17 32.00
N GLY A 147 21.28 -20.33 31.34
CA GLY A 147 21.99 -21.56 31.67
C GLY A 147 23.52 -21.42 31.54
N ARG A 148 23.99 -20.79 30.46
CA ARG A 148 25.42 -20.50 30.23
C ARG A 148 26.01 -19.61 31.33
N ILE A 149 25.28 -18.56 31.73
CA ILE A 149 25.68 -17.66 32.81
C ILE A 149 25.76 -18.42 34.15
N CYS A 150 24.76 -19.24 34.47
CA CYS A 150 24.79 -20.04 35.70
C CYS A 150 25.95 -21.04 35.72
N ALA A 151 26.29 -21.64 34.58
CA ALA A 151 27.43 -22.55 34.47
C ALA A 151 28.77 -21.82 34.71
N GLU A 152 28.93 -20.64 34.10
CA GLU A 152 30.14 -19.82 34.27
C GLU A 152 30.34 -19.35 35.72
N LEU A 153 29.26 -18.95 36.39
CA LEU A 153 29.33 -18.55 37.80
C LEU A 153 29.70 -19.71 38.73
N ARG A 154 29.23 -20.93 38.43
CA ARG A 154 29.66 -22.12 39.18
C ARG A 154 31.12 -22.47 38.91
N ARG A 155 31.59 -22.30 37.67
CA ARG A 155 33.00 -22.53 37.30
C ARG A 155 33.96 -21.63 38.10
N ARG A 156 33.49 -20.45 38.51
CA ARG A 156 34.24 -19.46 39.30
C ARG A 156 34.03 -19.58 40.81
N ASP A 157 33.39 -20.66 41.27
CA ASP A 157 33.11 -20.93 42.69
C ASP A 157 32.23 -19.86 43.39
N LEU A 158 31.33 -19.22 42.63
CA LEU A 158 30.43 -18.16 43.11
C LEU A 158 29.04 -18.67 43.50
N ALA A 159 28.94 -19.90 44.01
CA ALA A 159 27.65 -20.53 44.35
C ALA A 159 26.88 -19.76 45.43
N ASP A 160 27.59 -19.21 46.41
CA ASP A 160 27.02 -18.45 47.54
C ASP A 160 26.74 -16.97 47.21
N HIS A 161 27.06 -16.54 45.98
CA HIS A 161 26.90 -15.15 45.53
C HIS A 161 25.66 -15.01 44.64
N TYR A 162 25.20 -13.76 44.49
CA TYR A 162 24.15 -13.44 43.53
C TYR A 162 24.66 -13.72 42.10
N PRO A 163 23.83 -14.31 41.22
CA PRO A 163 22.43 -14.62 41.39
C PRO A 163 22.17 -16.08 41.83
N LEU A 164 23.18 -16.93 41.96
CA LEU A 164 23.01 -18.37 42.19
C LEU A 164 22.34 -18.69 43.53
N ASN A 165 22.52 -17.83 44.53
CA ASN A 165 21.91 -17.93 45.85
C ASN A 165 20.43 -17.47 45.93
N THR A 166 19.81 -17.12 44.80
CA THR A 166 18.39 -16.74 44.71
C THR A 166 17.52 -17.88 44.18
N THR A 167 16.23 -17.89 44.52
CA THR A 167 15.29 -18.97 44.17
C THR A 167 15.17 -19.24 42.67
N ASP A 168 15.22 -18.19 41.83
CA ASP A 168 15.18 -18.29 40.37
C ASP A 168 16.55 -18.18 39.70
N LYS A 169 17.63 -18.18 40.49
CA LYS A 169 19.01 -17.97 40.03
C LYS A 169 19.16 -16.69 39.20
N GLY A 170 18.44 -15.62 39.57
CA GLY A 170 18.45 -14.30 38.93
C GLY A 170 17.84 -14.27 37.52
N ARG A 171 17.08 -15.29 37.15
CA ARG A 171 16.47 -15.40 35.82
C ARG A 171 15.55 -14.23 35.49
N ARG A 172 14.64 -13.86 36.41
CA ARG A 172 13.72 -12.73 36.23
C ARG A 172 14.47 -11.42 36.22
N ALA A 173 15.43 -11.26 37.13
CA ALA A 173 16.26 -10.06 37.20
C ALA A 173 17.08 -9.83 35.92
N LEU A 174 17.60 -10.90 35.31
CA LEU A 174 18.31 -10.81 34.02
C LEU A 174 17.36 -10.42 32.88
N LEU A 175 16.18 -11.04 32.83
CA LEU A 175 15.17 -10.74 31.81
C LEU A 175 14.71 -9.28 31.90
N ASP A 176 14.44 -8.79 33.10
CA ASP A 176 14.00 -7.41 33.35
C ASP A 176 15.12 -6.42 33.07
N TYR A 177 16.37 -6.75 33.42
CA TYR A 177 17.54 -5.94 33.09
C TYR A 177 17.66 -5.76 31.57
N MET A 178 17.59 -6.84 30.79
CA MET A 178 17.70 -6.78 29.33
C MET A 178 16.53 -6.02 28.68
N ARG A 179 15.31 -6.20 29.19
CA ARG A 179 14.14 -5.44 28.70
C ARG A 179 14.28 -3.94 28.98
N ARG A 180 14.64 -3.56 30.21
CA ARG A 180 14.86 -2.15 30.59
C ARG A 180 15.99 -1.52 29.79
N ARG A 181 17.08 -2.24 29.60
CA ARG A 181 18.20 -1.77 28.79
C ARG A 181 17.78 -1.50 27.34
N ARG A 182 17.05 -2.41 26.70
CA ARG A 182 16.55 -2.17 25.33
C ARG A 182 15.63 -0.96 25.25
N ILE A 183 14.78 -0.74 26.25
CA ILE A 183 13.92 0.44 26.33
C ILE A 183 14.76 1.73 26.50
N GLN A 184 15.87 1.67 27.26
CA GLN A 184 16.78 2.80 27.46
C GLN A 184 17.68 3.07 26.24
N GLU A 185 18.19 2.04 25.56
CA GLU A 185 18.93 2.17 24.30
C GLU A 185 18.03 2.73 23.19
N SER A 186 16.75 2.36 23.14
CA SER A 186 15.76 2.99 22.25
C SER A 186 15.42 4.45 22.62
N GLY A 187 15.84 4.94 23.79
CA GLY A 187 15.58 6.30 24.29
C GLY A 187 16.79 7.24 24.28
N ASN A 188 17.95 6.77 23.81
CA ASN A 188 19.18 7.56 23.64
C ASN A 188 19.39 8.05 22.20
N GLY A 189 18.43 7.80 21.30
CA GLY A 189 18.36 8.52 20.05
C GLY A 189 18.11 9.99 20.36
N THR A 190 19.10 10.83 20.07
CA THR A 190 18.84 12.21 19.65
C THR A 190 17.58 12.23 18.78
N TRP A 191 16.73 13.24 18.91
CA TRP A 191 15.55 13.40 18.04
C TRP A 191 15.92 13.73 16.58
N GLU A 192 17.11 13.36 16.15
CA GLU A 192 17.39 13.06 14.76
C GLU A 192 16.90 11.62 14.59
N PHE A 193 15.92 11.43 13.72
CA PHE A 193 15.69 10.10 13.20
C PHE A 193 17.05 9.60 12.73
N ASP A 194 17.64 8.62 13.43
CA ASP A 194 18.53 7.67 12.77
C ASP A 194 17.62 7.00 11.73
N VAL A 195 17.48 7.69 10.60
CA VAL A 195 17.07 7.07 9.36
C VAL A 195 18.26 6.16 9.11
N ASP A 196 18.15 4.90 9.57
CA ASP A 196 19.02 3.84 9.07
C ASP A 196 19.19 4.14 7.59
N ALA A 197 20.43 4.39 7.16
CA ALA A 197 20.71 4.76 5.78
C ALA A 197 19.97 3.71 4.94
N PRO A 198 19.00 4.12 4.11
CA PRO A 198 18.06 3.18 3.53
C PRO A 198 18.87 2.13 2.77
N GLU A 199 18.71 0.86 3.15
CA GLU A 199 19.54 -0.24 2.63
C GLU A 199 19.33 -0.43 1.11
N GLY A 200 18.28 0.19 0.57
CA GLY A 200 18.06 0.33 -0.86
C GLY A 200 17.07 1.46 -1.20
N ILE A 201 17.01 1.82 -2.49
CA ILE A 201 16.17 2.90 -3.02
C ILE A 201 14.68 2.71 -2.69
N GLU A 202 14.21 1.47 -2.57
CA GLU A 202 12.82 1.15 -2.22
C GLU A 202 12.44 1.69 -0.83
N GLN A 203 13.36 1.64 0.14
CA GLN A 203 13.12 2.12 1.50
C GLN A 203 13.01 3.65 1.52
N VAL A 204 13.81 4.35 0.70
CA VAL A 204 13.67 5.81 0.48
C VAL A 204 12.29 6.14 -0.09
N LEU A 205 11.90 5.43 -1.15
CA LEU A 205 10.63 5.69 -1.83
C LEU A 205 9.46 5.50 -0.85
N ARG A 206 9.42 4.40 -0.08
CA ARG A 206 8.35 4.10 0.89
C ARG A 206 8.14 5.17 1.98
N GLN A 207 9.12 6.04 2.23
CA GLN A 207 9.01 7.10 3.22
C GLN A 207 8.17 8.31 2.75
N HIS A 208 7.83 8.39 1.47
CA HIS A 208 7.14 9.52 0.87
C HIS A 208 5.70 9.17 0.47
N LEU A 209 4.82 10.18 0.44
CA LEU A 209 3.51 10.05 -0.19
C LEU A 209 3.70 9.65 -1.65
N TYR A 210 2.88 8.71 -2.15
CA TYR A 210 3.05 8.16 -3.49
C TYR A 210 4.43 7.52 -3.73
N GLY A 211 5.18 7.23 -2.67
CA GLY A 211 6.38 6.41 -2.77
C GLY A 211 6.08 5.00 -3.26
N ARG A 212 4.98 4.44 -2.76
CA ARG A 212 4.50 3.09 -3.07
C ARG A 212 2.99 3.03 -3.09
N THR A 213 2.44 2.43 -4.13
CA THR A 213 1.08 1.89 -4.13
C THR A 213 1.12 0.37 -4.08
N GLU A 214 0.07 -0.22 -3.52
CA GLU A 214 -0.16 -1.66 -3.55
C GLU A 214 -1.34 -1.94 -4.47
N PHE A 215 -1.15 -2.87 -5.39
CA PHE A 215 -2.22 -3.37 -6.24
C PHE A 215 -2.50 -4.83 -5.91
N ASP A 216 -3.77 -5.17 -5.87
CA ASP A 216 -4.21 -6.54 -5.72
C ASP A 216 -5.62 -6.74 -6.29
N ALA A 217 -5.96 -8.01 -6.53
CA ALA A 217 -7.27 -8.40 -7.03
C ALA A 217 -7.95 -9.34 -6.04
N HIS A 218 -9.18 -9.01 -5.67
CA HIS A 218 -9.94 -9.77 -4.68
C HIS A 218 -11.20 -10.36 -5.29
N GLN A 219 -11.43 -11.65 -5.08
CA GLN A 219 -12.74 -12.24 -5.31
C GLN A 219 -13.69 -11.74 -4.23
N ILE A 220 -14.75 -11.04 -4.62
CA ILE A 220 -15.76 -10.52 -3.69
C ILE A 220 -16.50 -11.70 -3.06
N ASP A 221 -16.75 -11.64 -1.74
CA ASP A 221 -17.41 -12.71 -0.96
C ASP A 221 -18.94 -12.74 -1.16
N ILE A 222 -19.39 -12.80 -2.42
CA ILE A 222 -20.81 -12.82 -2.80
C ILE A 222 -21.10 -13.99 -3.74
N GLU A 223 -22.20 -14.68 -3.50
CA GLU A 223 -22.82 -15.54 -4.51
C GLU A 223 -23.72 -14.65 -5.36
N ALA A 224 -23.33 -14.36 -6.60
CA ALA A 224 -24.13 -13.54 -7.50
C ALA A 224 -24.86 -14.39 -8.54
N THR A 225 -26.09 -14.01 -8.89
CA THR A 225 -26.88 -14.60 -9.96
C THR A 225 -27.20 -13.54 -11.01
N LEU A 226 -27.00 -13.84 -12.28
CA LEU A 226 -27.41 -13.00 -13.42
C LEU A 226 -28.78 -13.48 -13.93
N ALA A 227 -29.70 -12.54 -14.16
CA ALA A 227 -30.93 -12.80 -14.90
C ALA A 227 -30.67 -12.59 -16.40
N VAL A 228 -30.79 -13.65 -17.19
CA VAL A 228 -30.57 -13.62 -18.64
C VAL A 228 -31.91 -13.76 -19.36
N ASP A 229 -32.22 -12.79 -20.24
CA ASP A 229 -33.35 -12.89 -21.16
C ASP A 229 -33.03 -13.93 -22.24
N VAL A 230 -33.84 -14.99 -22.33
CA VAL A 230 -33.70 -16.01 -23.38
C VAL A 230 -34.56 -15.65 -24.60
N PRO A 231 -34.20 -16.11 -25.82
CA PRO A 231 -34.91 -15.77 -27.06
C PRO A 231 -36.43 -16.10 -27.10
N GLY A 232 -36.94 -16.89 -26.15
CA GLY A 232 -38.37 -17.21 -26.01
C GLY A 232 -39.16 -16.27 -25.09
N GLY A 233 -38.58 -15.17 -24.61
CA GLY A 233 -39.25 -14.18 -23.75
C GLY A 233 -39.27 -14.51 -22.25
N GLY A 234 -38.65 -15.61 -21.84
CA GLY A 234 -38.44 -15.96 -20.43
C GLY A 234 -37.14 -15.37 -19.86
N LYS A 235 -37.01 -15.38 -18.53
CA LYS A 235 -35.76 -15.08 -17.82
C LYS A 235 -35.21 -16.34 -17.18
N VAL A 236 -33.91 -16.57 -17.33
CA VAL A 236 -33.21 -17.66 -16.65
C VAL A 236 -32.19 -17.06 -15.70
N ASN A 237 -32.30 -17.45 -14.44
CA ASN A 237 -31.36 -17.07 -13.40
C ASN A 237 -30.18 -18.06 -13.40
N ARG A 238 -28.97 -17.53 -13.52
CA ARG A 238 -27.73 -18.31 -13.53
C ARG A 238 -26.68 -17.68 -12.65
N ARG A 239 -26.04 -18.49 -11.82
CA ARG A 239 -24.95 -18.03 -10.95
C ARG A 239 -23.78 -17.52 -11.80
N ILE A 240 -23.12 -16.48 -11.33
CA ILE A 240 -21.85 -15.99 -11.85
C ILE A 240 -20.74 -16.70 -11.09
N THR A 241 -19.70 -17.17 -11.79
CA THR A 241 -18.63 -17.94 -11.14
C THR A 241 -17.86 -17.11 -10.13
N THR A 242 -17.42 -15.91 -10.53
CA THR A 242 -16.59 -15.04 -9.70
C THR A 242 -16.67 -13.59 -10.17
N ILE A 243 -16.68 -12.67 -9.22
CA ILE A 243 -16.55 -11.24 -9.44
C ILE A 243 -15.27 -10.77 -8.73
N TRP A 244 -14.35 -10.19 -9.49
CA TRP A 244 -13.06 -9.69 -9.05
C TRP A 244 -13.09 -8.17 -8.91
N LEU A 245 -12.70 -7.67 -7.75
CA LEU A 245 -12.43 -6.27 -7.49
C LEU A 245 -10.92 -6.04 -7.54
N LEU A 246 -10.47 -5.34 -8.58
CA LEU A 246 -9.08 -4.91 -8.73
C LEU A 246 -8.95 -3.54 -8.10
N ILE A 247 -7.98 -3.35 -7.20
CA ILE A 247 -7.74 -2.07 -6.52
C ILE A 247 -6.27 -1.73 -6.50
N GLU A 248 -5.97 -0.45 -6.69
CA GLU A 248 -4.72 0.17 -6.31
C GLU A 248 -4.92 1.12 -5.11
N ILE A 249 -4.12 0.98 -4.07
CA ILE A 249 -4.15 1.82 -2.86
C ILE A 249 -2.78 2.45 -2.58
N GLU A 250 -2.77 3.73 -2.21
CA GLU A 250 -1.57 4.43 -1.76
C GLU A 250 -1.28 4.12 -0.29
N VAL A 251 -0.07 3.65 0.01
CA VAL A 251 0.26 3.00 1.28
C VAL A 251 0.20 3.96 2.48
N ARG A 252 0.61 5.21 2.29
CA ARG A 252 0.78 6.19 3.38
C ARG A 252 -0.53 6.86 3.77
N SER A 253 -1.26 7.37 2.79
CA SER A 253 -2.56 8.02 2.90
C SER A 253 -3.72 7.04 3.01
N ARG A 254 -3.51 5.76 2.67
CA ARG A 254 -4.56 4.73 2.58
C ARG A 254 -5.63 5.05 1.53
N ALA A 255 -5.39 6.01 0.64
CA ALA A 255 -6.34 6.40 -0.38
C ALA A 255 -6.38 5.34 -1.49
N ILE A 256 -7.58 4.90 -1.85
CA ILE A 256 -7.80 4.10 -3.05
C ILE A 256 -7.57 5.02 -4.25
N VAL A 257 -6.59 4.69 -5.08
CA VAL A 257 -6.18 5.48 -6.25
C VAL A 257 -6.96 5.07 -7.47
N SER A 258 -7.15 3.76 -7.66
CA SER A 258 -7.89 3.22 -8.80
C SER A 258 -8.59 1.93 -8.42
N TRP A 259 -9.65 1.62 -9.15
CA TRP A 259 -10.35 0.36 -9.02
C TRP A 259 -11.03 -0.04 -10.34
N SER A 260 -11.31 -1.33 -10.50
CA SER A 260 -12.15 -1.84 -11.58
C SER A 260 -12.78 -3.18 -11.21
N LEU A 261 -13.88 -3.52 -11.86
CA LEU A 261 -14.60 -4.78 -11.66
C LEU A 261 -14.37 -5.73 -12.83
N ARG A 262 -14.21 -7.02 -12.56
CA ARG A 262 -14.10 -8.06 -13.60
C ARG A 262 -14.89 -9.29 -13.26
N VAL A 263 -15.60 -9.81 -14.25
CA VAL A 263 -16.39 -11.04 -14.12
C VAL A 263 -15.70 -12.19 -14.83
N GLY A 264 -15.74 -13.36 -14.19
CA GLY A 264 -15.24 -14.62 -14.73
C GLY A 264 -14.19 -15.26 -13.83
N ARG A 265 -13.70 -16.44 -14.24
CA ARG A 265 -12.81 -17.28 -13.43
C ARG A 265 -11.46 -16.65 -13.07
N ALA A 266 -10.99 -15.71 -13.87
CA ALA A 266 -9.74 -15.01 -13.66
C ALA A 266 -9.78 -13.65 -14.35
N TYR A 267 -8.98 -12.72 -13.84
CA TYR A 267 -8.67 -11.45 -14.50
C TYR A 267 -7.39 -11.60 -15.34
N THR A 268 -7.17 -10.68 -16.27
CA THR A 268 -6.07 -10.71 -17.25
C THR A 268 -5.12 -9.52 -17.06
N ASN A 269 -3.97 -9.55 -17.73
CA ASN A 269 -3.02 -8.44 -17.73
C ASN A 269 -3.60 -7.16 -18.35
N LEU A 270 -4.54 -7.30 -19.29
CA LEU A 270 -5.30 -6.16 -19.81
C LEU A 270 -6.22 -5.58 -18.73
N ASP A 271 -6.83 -6.43 -17.91
CA ASP A 271 -7.70 -5.96 -16.82
C ASP A 271 -6.90 -5.16 -15.78
N VAL A 272 -5.66 -5.57 -15.49
CA VAL A 272 -4.73 -4.81 -14.64
C VAL A 272 -4.34 -3.48 -15.29
N ALA A 273 -3.95 -3.49 -16.57
CA ALA A 273 -3.64 -2.27 -17.31
C ALA A 273 -4.81 -1.28 -17.31
N LEU A 274 -6.04 -1.78 -17.49
CA LEU A 274 -7.27 -0.98 -17.44
C LEU A 274 -7.51 -0.39 -16.06
N CYS A 275 -7.31 -1.15 -14.99
CA CYS A 275 -7.41 -0.64 -13.62
C CYS A 275 -6.40 0.49 -13.38
N LEU A 276 -5.14 0.28 -13.74
CA LEU A 276 -4.10 1.29 -13.59
C LEU A 276 -4.38 2.54 -14.43
N ALA A 277 -4.93 2.37 -15.64
CA ALA A 277 -5.35 3.46 -16.51
C ALA A 277 -6.48 4.30 -15.90
N VAL A 278 -7.41 3.70 -15.14
CA VAL A 278 -8.43 4.45 -14.40
C VAL A 278 -7.78 5.39 -13.40
N GLY A 279 -6.73 4.95 -12.70
CA GLY A 279 -5.94 5.77 -11.76
C GLY A 279 -5.12 6.89 -12.38
N LEU A 280 -5.10 7.00 -13.71
CA LEU A 280 -4.48 8.11 -14.43
C LEU A 280 -5.52 9.11 -14.96
N ARG A 281 -6.80 8.75 -15.02
CA ARG A 281 -7.84 9.65 -15.50
C ARG A 281 -8.32 10.54 -14.35
N PRO A 282 -8.53 11.85 -14.60
CA PRO A 282 -9.26 12.69 -13.65
C PRO A 282 -10.59 12.04 -13.30
N TRP A 283 -10.84 11.85 -12.02
CA TRP A 283 -12.08 11.24 -11.57
C TRP A 283 -13.21 12.26 -11.67
N GLU A 284 -14.33 11.80 -12.22
CA GLU A 284 -15.57 12.54 -12.31
C GLU A 284 -16.66 11.72 -11.63
N ARG A 285 -17.61 12.39 -10.96
CA ARG A 285 -18.74 11.72 -10.33
C ARG A 285 -19.55 10.98 -11.37
N ARG A 286 -19.89 9.73 -11.09
CA ARG A 286 -20.77 8.95 -11.94
C ARG A 286 -22.21 9.46 -11.79
N GLU A 287 -22.96 9.40 -12.88
CA GLU A 287 -24.42 9.52 -12.79
C GLU A 287 -24.96 8.28 -12.08
N LEU A 288 -25.67 8.50 -10.98
CA LEU A 288 -26.24 7.45 -10.15
C LEU A 288 -27.70 7.23 -10.56
N THR A 289 -28.05 5.97 -10.81
CA THR A 289 -29.39 5.53 -11.17
C THR A 289 -30.08 4.78 -10.02
N ILE A 290 -29.33 4.29 -9.03
CA ILE A 290 -29.88 3.67 -7.82
C ILE A 290 -30.62 4.73 -6.99
N PRO A 291 -31.94 4.55 -6.72
CA PRO A 291 -32.71 5.49 -5.91
C PRO A 291 -32.14 5.64 -4.49
N GLY A 292 -31.92 6.89 -4.07
CA GLY A 292 -31.42 7.23 -2.73
C GLY A 292 -29.92 6.99 -2.52
N LEU A 293 -29.20 6.46 -3.51
CA LEU A 293 -27.74 6.35 -3.44
C LEU A 293 -27.10 7.72 -3.69
N SER A 294 -26.17 8.12 -2.83
CA SER A 294 -25.47 9.40 -2.94
C SER A 294 -24.05 9.34 -2.39
N TYR A 295 -23.16 10.13 -2.99
CA TYR A 295 -21.82 10.38 -2.46
C TYR A 295 -21.89 11.17 -1.14
N ALA A 296 -21.11 10.77 -0.15
CA ALA A 296 -20.96 11.50 1.10
C ALA A 296 -20.25 12.87 0.86
N PRO A 297 -20.43 13.85 1.76
CA PRO A 297 -19.67 15.09 1.69
C PRO A 297 -18.16 14.84 1.65
N GLY A 298 -17.48 15.43 0.67
CA GLY A 298 -16.03 15.26 0.49
C GLY A 298 -15.59 13.96 -0.19
N ALA A 299 -16.52 13.07 -0.53
CA ALA A 299 -16.24 11.83 -1.26
C ALA A 299 -15.64 12.08 -2.65
N GLY A 300 -14.71 11.22 -3.03
CA GLY A 300 -14.09 11.21 -4.34
C GLY A 300 -12.83 10.34 -4.40
N MET A 301 -12.10 10.49 -5.49
CA MET A 301 -10.83 9.79 -5.72
C MET A 301 -9.67 10.78 -5.70
N PRO A 302 -8.43 10.33 -5.44
CA PRO A 302 -7.25 11.19 -5.49
C PRO A 302 -7.11 11.93 -6.81
N THR A 303 -7.42 11.30 -7.94
CA THR A 303 -7.38 11.94 -9.27
C THR A 303 -8.47 12.99 -9.51
N GLY A 304 -9.44 13.11 -8.60
CA GLY A 304 -10.43 14.20 -8.59
C GLY A 304 -9.99 15.42 -7.76
N LEU A 305 -8.79 15.38 -7.17
CA LEU A 305 -8.21 16.54 -6.47
C LEU A 305 -7.70 17.59 -7.48
N ALA A 306 -7.69 18.85 -7.08
CA ALA A 306 -7.25 19.96 -7.93
C ALA A 306 -5.72 20.05 -8.04
N GLY A 307 -5.26 20.56 -9.19
CA GLY A 307 -3.84 20.80 -9.47
C GLY A 307 -2.99 19.54 -9.44
N ASP A 308 -1.72 19.69 -9.06
CA ASP A 308 -0.71 18.62 -9.07
C ASP A 308 -1.13 17.40 -8.25
N LEU A 309 -1.93 17.58 -7.19
CA LEU A 309 -2.45 16.50 -6.35
C LEU A 309 -3.29 15.49 -7.14
N GLY A 310 -4.10 15.97 -8.09
CA GLY A 310 -4.91 15.11 -8.96
C GLY A 310 -4.10 14.35 -10.00
N ALA A 311 -2.92 14.87 -10.33
CA ALA A 311 -1.99 14.25 -11.27
C ALA A 311 -0.91 13.39 -10.59
N ARG A 312 -0.87 13.33 -9.24
CA ARG A 312 0.15 12.58 -8.49
C ARG A 312 0.10 11.08 -8.78
N ARG A 313 1.26 10.52 -9.13
CA ARG A 313 1.46 9.11 -9.43
C ARG A 313 2.45 8.47 -8.48
N SER A 314 2.28 7.18 -8.25
CA SER A 314 3.24 6.43 -7.44
C SER A 314 4.58 6.23 -8.15
N ARG A 315 5.67 6.27 -7.37
CA ARG A 315 7.02 5.95 -7.83
C ARG A 315 7.24 4.45 -7.97
N SER A 316 6.58 3.65 -7.13
CA SER A 316 6.58 2.21 -7.23
C SER A 316 5.18 1.64 -7.02
N ILE A 317 4.90 0.52 -7.69
CA ILE A 317 3.69 -0.26 -7.46
C ILE A 317 4.06 -1.71 -7.15
N ALA A 318 3.49 -2.22 -6.07
CA ALA A 318 3.66 -3.61 -5.68
C ALA A 318 2.51 -4.47 -6.20
N LEU A 319 2.85 -5.50 -6.96
CA LEU A 319 1.92 -6.43 -7.62
C LEU A 319 2.09 -7.85 -7.09
N ASP A 320 1.03 -8.66 -7.16
CA ASP A 320 1.16 -10.11 -6.97
C ASP A 320 1.94 -10.76 -8.11
N ASN A 321 2.68 -11.81 -7.79
CA ASN A 321 3.49 -12.58 -8.73
C ASN A 321 2.64 -13.47 -9.67
N ALA A 322 1.34 -13.63 -9.40
CA ALA A 322 0.41 -14.42 -10.22
C ALA A 322 0.38 -13.97 -11.70
N LEU A 323 0.84 -12.75 -12.01
CA LEU A 323 0.84 -12.15 -13.35
C LEU A 323 2.23 -12.10 -14.02
N ALA A 324 3.31 -12.40 -13.29
CA ALA A 324 4.68 -12.15 -13.74
C ALA A 324 5.06 -12.94 -15.02
N HIS A 325 4.49 -14.13 -15.22
CA HIS A 325 4.79 -14.96 -16.40
C HIS A 325 4.17 -14.45 -17.71
N SER A 326 3.35 -13.40 -17.71
CA SER A 326 2.70 -12.87 -18.93
C SER A 326 2.83 -11.34 -19.07
N ALA A 327 3.66 -10.70 -18.23
CA ALA A 327 3.59 -9.27 -17.97
C ALA A 327 4.28 -8.37 -18.99
N HIS A 328 5.00 -8.87 -20.00
CA HIS A 328 5.81 -8.01 -20.87
C HIS A 328 5.01 -6.86 -21.54
N ASP A 329 3.80 -7.15 -22.03
CA ASP A 329 2.93 -6.11 -22.61
C ASP A 329 2.48 -5.07 -21.58
N LEU A 330 2.24 -5.51 -20.34
CA LEU A 330 1.86 -4.64 -19.21
C LEU A 330 3.05 -3.80 -18.76
N GLU A 331 4.24 -4.40 -18.63
CA GLU A 331 5.49 -3.74 -18.25
C GLU A 331 5.85 -2.66 -19.27
N ALA A 332 5.83 -2.99 -20.55
CA ALA A 332 6.16 -2.05 -21.60
C ALA A 332 5.18 -0.87 -21.63
N ALA A 333 3.88 -1.11 -21.44
CA ALA A 333 2.89 -0.04 -21.32
C ALA A 333 3.05 0.78 -20.04
N PHE A 334 3.35 0.13 -18.91
CA PHE A 334 3.61 0.79 -17.63
C PHE A 334 4.80 1.76 -17.75
N CYS A 335 5.92 1.31 -18.31
CA CYS A 335 7.11 2.13 -18.49
C CYS A 335 6.89 3.30 -19.45
N ARG A 336 6.13 3.10 -20.54
CA ARG A 336 5.81 4.16 -21.50
C ARG A 336 4.88 5.23 -20.93
N SER A 337 3.82 4.81 -20.26
CA SER A 337 2.67 5.68 -19.99
C SER A 337 2.60 6.09 -18.53
N ARG A 338 2.74 5.15 -17.60
CA ARG A 338 2.59 5.45 -16.18
C ARG A 338 3.88 6.03 -15.59
N GLY A 339 5.01 5.43 -15.92
CA GLY A 339 6.31 5.68 -15.31
C GLY A 339 6.42 5.09 -13.90
N GLY A 340 7.64 5.05 -13.36
CA GLY A 340 7.94 4.48 -12.04
C GLY A 340 8.47 3.04 -12.11
N VAL A 341 8.36 2.30 -11.00
CA VAL A 341 8.94 0.97 -10.82
C VAL A 341 7.84 -0.07 -10.55
N LEU A 342 7.82 -1.15 -11.33
CA LEU A 342 7.01 -2.33 -11.04
C LEU A 342 7.77 -3.25 -10.08
N ILE A 343 7.16 -3.58 -8.95
CA ILE A 343 7.72 -4.50 -7.95
C ILE A 343 6.82 -5.74 -7.89
N PHE A 344 7.31 -6.86 -8.41
CA PHE A 344 6.64 -8.15 -8.26
C PHE A 344 7.02 -8.78 -6.91
N GLY A 345 6.02 -9.29 -6.18
CA GLY A 345 6.28 -9.94 -4.90
C GLY A 345 7.17 -11.19 -5.03
N LYS A 346 8.15 -11.37 -4.13
CA LYS A 346 8.94 -12.60 -4.05
C LYS A 346 8.02 -13.80 -3.79
N ALA A 347 8.14 -14.84 -4.61
CA ALA A 347 7.38 -16.07 -4.43
C ALA A 347 7.58 -16.61 -3.00
N ARG A 348 6.48 -16.98 -2.33
CA ARG A 348 6.46 -17.55 -0.97
C ARG A 348 6.86 -16.59 0.18
N GLN A 349 6.77 -15.27 -0.01
CA GLN A 349 6.83 -14.29 1.09
C GLN A 349 5.42 -13.73 1.41
N PRO A 350 4.69 -14.33 2.36
CA PRO A 350 3.24 -14.12 2.51
C PRO A 350 2.78 -12.75 3.07
N ARG A 351 3.56 -11.66 2.99
CA ARG A 351 3.19 -10.35 3.60
C ARG A 351 3.75 -9.09 2.92
N SER A 352 3.95 -9.10 1.60
CA SER A 352 4.53 -7.93 0.92
C SER A 352 3.54 -6.76 0.70
N ARG A 353 2.22 -6.99 0.86
CA ARG A 353 1.13 -6.04 0.55
C ARG A 353 0.02 -5.99 1.63
N PRO A 354 0.35 -5.69 2.90
CA PRO A 354 -0.62 -5.75 4.00
C PRO A 354 -1.69 -4.64 3.96
N VAL A 355 -1.49 -3.56 3.20
CA VAL A 355 -2.43 -2.43 3.16
C VAL A 355 -3.65 -2.78 2.35
N VAL A 356 -3.44 -3.32 1.15
CA VAL A 356 -4.53 -3.71 0.26
C VAL A 356 -5.30 -4.92 0.81
N GLU A 357 -4.62 -5.87 1.47
CA GLU A 357 -5.27 -6.99 2.16
C GLU A 357 -6.21 -6.51 3.28
N GLN A 358 -5.75 -5.56 4.11
CA GLN A 358 -6.59 -4.95 5.15
C GLN A 358 -7.77 -4.18 4.56
N LEU A 359 -7.56 -3.50 3.44
CA LEU A 359 -8.61 -2.78 2.73
C LEU A 359 -9.73 -3.73 2.29
N PHE A 360 -9.41 -4.82 1.59
CA PHE A 360 -10.44 -5.78 1.15
C PHE A 360 -11.22 -6.32 2.34
N SER A 361 -10.52 -6.69 3.41
CA SER A 361 -11.15 -7.15 4.65
C SER A 361 -12.14 -6.12 5.24
N ARG A 362 -11.86 -4.83 5.09
CA ARG A 362 -12.74 -3.74 5.53
C ARG A 362 -13.93 -3.55 4.59
N LEU A 363 -13.73 -3.57 3.28
CA LEU A 363 -14.80 -3.45 2.28
C LEU A 363 -15.80 -4.60 2.40
N GLU A 364 -15.30 -5.83 2.56
CA GLU A 364 -16.11 -7.03 2.72
C GLU A 364 -17.02 -6.96 3.95
N ARG A 365 -16.42 -6.74 5.13
CA ARG A 365 -17.19 -6.66 6.40
C ARG A 365 -18.10 -5.43 6.46
N GLY A 366 -17.67 -4.32 5.85
CA GLY A 366 -18.37 -3.04 5.94
C GLY A 366 -19.58 -2.92 5.02
N ALA A 367 -19.53 -3.53 3.83
CA ALA A 367 -20.59 -3.36 2.84
C ALA A 367 -20.84 -4.60 1.97
N LEU A 368 -19.80 -5.21 1.39
CA LEU A 368 -20.00 -6.17 0.30
C LEU A 368 -20.71 -7.45 0.77
N ARG A 369 -20.43 -7.95 1.98
CA ARG A 369 -21.12 -9.14 2.53
C ARG A 369 -22.58 -8.90 2.90
N GLN A 370 -23.03 -7.65 2.94
CA GLN A 370 -24.43 -7.31 3.26
C GLN A 370 -25.36 -7.40 2.05
N ILE A 371 -24.81 -7.35 0.82
CA ILE A 371 -25.61 -7.44 -0.40
C ILE A 371 -26.15 -8.86 -0.61
N PRO A 372 -27.22 -9.05 -1.41
CA PRO A 372 -27.78 -10.38 -1.66
C PRO A 372 -26.73 -11.42 -2.07
N GLY A 373 -26.79 -12.58 -1.43
CA GLY A 373 -25.80 -13.65 -1.63
C GLY A 373 -24.45 -13.47 -0.90
N GLY A 374 -24.27 -12.40 -0.12
CA GLY A 374 -23.05 -12.17 0.66
C GLY A 374 -22.80 -13.22 1.75
N PHE A 375 -21.54 -13.66 1.87
CA PHE A 375 -21.11 -14.70 2.80
C PHE A 375 -19.74 -14.38 3.42
N GLU A 376 -19.38 -15.11 4.46
CA GLU A 376 -18.02 -15.14 5.01
C GLU A 376 -17.35 -16.48 4.61
N PRO A 377 -16.18 -16.45 3.97
CA PRO A 377 -15.50 -17.63 3.49
C PRO A 377 -15.03 -18.51 4.66
N ALA A 378 -14.93 -19.82 4.40
CA ALA A 378 -14.37 -20.75 5.36
C ALA A 378 -12.86 -20.51 5.55
N VAL A 379 -12.41 -20.41 6.81
CA VAL A 379 -11.01 -20.11 7.12
C VAL A 379 -10.17 -21.39 7.20
N LYS A 380 -10.81 -22.54 7.51
CA LYS A 380 -10.15 -23.84 7.57
C LYS A 380 -10.78 -24.83 6.60
N LEU A 381 -9.94 -25.76 6.14
CA LEU A 381 -10.39 -26.91 5.35
C LEU A 381 -11.43 -27.72 6.15
N GLY A 382 -12.63 -27.90 5.58
CA GLY A 382 -13.74 -28.63 6.20
C GLY A 382 -14.77 -27.75 6.91
N GLU A 383 -14.50 -26.45 7.11
CA GLU A 383 -15.52 -25.50 7.55
C GLU A 383 -16.43 -25.11 6.38
N LYS A 384 -17.71 -24.85 6.67
CA LYS A 384 -18.66 -24.31 5.70
C LYS A 384 -18.60 -22.79 5.77
N ARG A 385 -18.74 -22.13 4.61
CA ARG A 385 -18.98 -20.68 4.55
C ARG A 385 -20.22 -20.30 5.36
N ILE A 386 -20.20 -19.11 5.94
CA ILE A 386 -21.29 -18.58 6.76
C ILE A 386 -22.06 -17.56 5.91
N ARG A 387 -23.37 -17.72 5.77
CA ARG A 387 -24.19 -16.74 5.06
C ARG A 387 -24.35 -15.49 5.92
N ILE A 388 -24.07 -14.32 5.34
CA ILE A 388 -24.20 -13.02 6.03
C ILE A 388 -25.47 -12.30 5.58
N SER A 389 -25.75 -12.27 4.27
CA SER A 389 -26.96 -11.64 3.74
C SER A 389 -28.18 -12.57 3.82
N ASN A 390 -29.29 -12.04 4.34
CA ASN A 390 -30.58 -12.76 4.40
C ASN A 390 -31.27 -12.86 3.02
N PHE A 391 -30.85 -12.06 2.04
CA PHE A 391 -31.44 -12.06 0.70
C PHE A 391 -30.83 -13.15 -0.17
N SER A 392 -31.68 -13.92 -0.85
CA SER A 392 -31.25 -14.95 -1.79
C SER A 392 -30.76 -14.29 -3.09
N PRO A 393 -29.64 -14.74 -3.66
CA PRO A 393 -29.16 -14.20 -4.93
C PRO A 393 -30.07 -14.58 -6.10
N ASP A 394 -30.78 -15.71 -6.01
CA ASP A 394 -31.70 -16.14 -7.07
C ASP A 394 -32.99 -15.29 -7.11
N ASP A 395 -33.41 -14.74 -5.96
CA ASP A 395 -34.54 -13.81 -5.88
C ASP A 395 -34.12 -12.37 -6.20
N HIS A 396 -32.83 -12.06 -6.08
CA HIS A 396 -32.25 -10.73 -6.32
C HIS A 396 -31.07 -10.81 -7.30
N PRO A 397 -31.33 -11.07 -8.60
CA PRO A 397 -30.27 -11.13 -9.59
C PRO A 397 -29.50 -9.81 -9.67
N ILE A 398 -28.17 -9.91 -9.73
CA ILE A 398 -27.27 -8.76 -9.78
C ILE A 398 -27.37 -8.07 -11.14
N GLN A 399 -27.37 -6.73 -11.11
CA GLN A 399 -27.18 -5.90 -12.28
C GLN A 399 -25.80 -5.24 -12.18
N MET A 400 -24.89 -5.60 -13.09
CA MET A 400 -23.48 -5.20 -12.99
C MET A 400 -23.30 -3.68 -12.98
N GLN A 401 -24.07 -2.95 -13.79
CA GLN A 401 -24.04 -1.49 -13.82
C GLN A 401 -24.42 -0.87 -12.47
N LEU A 402 -25.47 -1.37 -11.82
CA LEU A 402 -25.89 -0.88 -10.50
C LEU A 402 -24.85 -1.26 -9.44
N PHE A 403 -24.25 -2.45 -9.55
CA PHE A 403 -23.20 -2.86 -8.62
C PHE A 403 -21.93 -1.99 -8.74
N GLU A 404 -21.57 -1.55 -9.95
CA GLU A 404 -20.51 -0.55 -10.15
C GLU A 404 -20.85 0.80 -9.50
N GLU A 405 -22.08 1.29 -9.64
CA GLU A 405 -22.50 2.55 -8.99
C GLU A 405 -22.37 2.45 -7.47
N LEU A 406 -22.80 1.34 -6.89
CA LEU A 406 -22.65 1.06 -5.47
C LEU A 406 -21.17 1.03 -5.06
N LEU A 407 -20.32 0.33 -5.82
CA LEU A 407 -18.88 0.27 -5.54
C LEU A 407 -18.20 1.63 -5.65
N ASP A 408 -18.54 2.44 -6.67
CA ASP A 408 -17.97 3.77 -6.85
C ASP A 408 -18.27 4.66 -5.63
N VAL A 409 -19.52 4.63 -5.15
CA VAL A 409 -19.93 5.37 -3.94
C VAL A 409 -19.24 4.83 -2.69
N ILE A 410 -19.17 3.52 -2.49
CA ILE A 410 -18.48 2.91 -1.32
C ILE A 410 -17.01 3.33 -1.30
N ILE A 411 -16.32 3.25 -2.44
CA ILE A 411 -14.89 3.54 -2.57
C ILE A 411 -14.62 5.04 -2.42
N ALA A 412 -15.41 5.89 -3.09
CA ALA A 412 -15.30 7.35 -2.95
C ALA A 412 -15.58 7.81 -1.50
N ASN A 413 -16.54 7.19 -0.82
CA ASN A 413 -16.86 7.48 0.57
C ASN A 413 -15.78 6.97 1.52
N TYR A 414 -15.18 5.80 1.26
CA TYR A 414 -14.04 5.30 2.03
C TYR A 414 -12.89 6.33 2.02
N ASN A 415 -12.58 6.90 0.86
CA ASN A 415 -11.55 7.93 0.71
C ASN A 415 -11.87 9.24 1.47
N ALA A 416 -13.14 9.50 1.78
CA ALA A 416 -13.59 10.61 2.60
C ALA A 416 -13.84 10.27 4.08
N THR A 417 -13.72 9.00 4.46
CA THR A 417 -13.97 8.55 5.84
C THR A 417 -12.68 8.61 6.67
N SER A 418 -12.76 9.21 7.86
CA SER A 418 -11.64 9.32 8.79
C SER A 418 -11.03 7.97 9.16
N HIS A 419 -9.70 7.97 9.32
CA HIS A 419 -8.92 6.79 9.65
C HIS A 419 -8.03 7.05 10.86
N VAL A 420 -8.15 6.24 11.92
CA VAL A 420 -7.36 6.41 13.18
C VAL A 420 -5.85 6.38 12.90
N ALA A 421 -5.40 5.50 12.00
CA ALA A 421 -3.99 5.44 11.59
C ALA A 421 -3.46 6.72 10.89
N LEU A 422 -4.34 7.65 10.52
CA LEU A 422 -4.00 8.94 9.90
C LEU A 422 -4.26 10.12 10.85
N GLY A 423 -4.42 9.87 12.15
CA GLY A 423 -4.76 10.91 13.12
C GLY A 423 -6.17 11.47 12.90
N ASP A 424 -7.12 10.60 12.61
CA ASP A 424 -8.54 10.90 12.34
C ASP A 424 -8.83 11.77 11.12
N LEU A 425 -7.81 12.00 10.27
CA LEU A 425 -8.01 12.51 8.92
C LEU A 425 -8.54 11.40 8.00
N SER A 426 -9.38 11.78 7.03
CA SER A 426 -9.69 10.91 5.90
C SER A 426 -8.50 10.80 4.95
N PRO A 427 -8.41 9.73 4.14
CA PRO A 427 -7.37 9.62 3.11
C PRO A 427 -7.22 10.87 2.23
N LEU A 428 -8.33 11.45 1.75
CA LEU A 428 -8.31 12.67 0.94
C LEU A 428 -7.88 13.90 1.74
N GLN A 429 -8.30 14.03 3.01
CA GLN A 429 -7.84 15.11 3.87
C GLN A 429 -6.34 15.01 4.15
N PHE A 430 -5.84 13.80 4.39
CA PHE A 430 -4.42 13.54 4.58
C PHE A 430 -3.60 13.92 3.35
N LEU A 431 -4.08 13.59 2.15
CA LEU A 431 -3.44 14.01 0.89
C LEU A 431 -3.41 15.52 0.73
N ARG A 432 -4.52 16.22 1.00
CA ARG A 432 -4.61 17.70 0.91
C ARG A 432 -3.75 18.42 1.95
N ALA A 433 -3.60 17.85 3.14
CA ALA A 433 -2.81 18.44 4.21
C ALA A 433 -1.29 18.39 3.95
N LYS A 434 -0.84 17.62 2.96
CA LYS A 434 0.58 17.47 2.61
C LYS A 434 0.91 18.30 1.37
N GLY A 435 1.83 19.25 1.55
CA GLY A 435 2.34 20.10 0.48
C GLY A 435 3.13 19.32 -0.58
N SER A 436 3.69 20.04 -1.55
CA SER A 436 4.58 19.44 -2.54
C SER A 436 5.90 19.00 -1.92
N GLY A 437 6.33 17.79 -2.29
CA GLY A 437 7.62 17.23 -1.92
C GLY A 437 8.57 17.22 -3.11
N ALA A 438 9.88 17.26 -2.86
CA ALA A 438 10.92 17.19 -3.90
C ALA A 438 10.84 15.92 -4.76
N PHE A 439 10.19 14.86 -4.26
CA PHE A 439 10.03 13.57 -4.94
C PHE A 439 8.63 13.37 -5.55
N ASP A 440 7.76 14.38 -5.57
CA ASP A 440 6.43 14.27 -6.17
C ASP A 440 6.49 14.02 -7.68
N PHE A 441 5.61 13.14 -8.17
CA PHE A 441 5.49 12.81 -9.59
C PHE A 441 4.11 13.19 -10.12
N SER A 442 4.01 14.32 -10.80
CA SER A 442 2.74 14.81 -11.34
C SER A 442 2.89 15.24 -12.80
N PRO A 443 2.98 14.29 -13.74
CA PRO A 443 3.11 14.62 -15.16
C PRO A 443 1.77 15.13 -15.73
N ASP A 444 1.85 16.17 -16.57
CA ASP A 444 0.70 16.87 -17.19
C ASP A 444 0.05 16.11 -18.37
N SER A 445 0.08 14.78 -18.32
CA SER A 445 -0.35 13.92 -19.45
C SER A 445 -1.18 12.73 -19.01
N ALA A 446 -1.93 12.95 -17.93
CA ALA A 446 -2.75 11.94 -17.27
C ALA A 446 -3.71 11.23 -18.23
N ARG A 447 -4.37 11.99 -19.13
CA ARG A 447 -5.32 11.43 -20.11
C ARG A 447 -4.62 10.65 -21.23
N GLU A 448 -3.56 11.19 -21.84
CA GLU A 448 -2.83 10.46 -22.90
C GLU A 448 -2.20 9.18 -22.36
N ASP A 449 -1.64 9.24 -21.15
CA ASP A 449 -1.03 8.08 -20.50
C ASP A 449 -2.05 7.01 -20.14
N ALA A 450 -3.25 7.41 -19.72
CA ALA A 450 -4.33 6.46 -19.47
C ALA A 450 -4.74 5.68 -20.73
N ASP A 451 -4.69 6.32 -21.90
CA ASP A 451 -5.03 5.67 -23.17
C ASP A 451 -3.88 4.78 -23.67
N ASP A 452 -2.62 5.20 -23.45
CA ASP A 452 -1.44 4.42 -23.82
C ASP A 452 -1.17 3.23 -22.88
N MET A 453 -1.65 3.28 -21.63
CA MET A 453 -1.49 2.19 -20.65
C MET A 453 -2.06 0.85 -21.14
N CYS A 454 -3.03 0.88 -22.06
CA CYS A 454 -3.63 -0.32 -22.66
C CYS A 454 -3.07 -0.64 -24.06
N THR A 455 -2.01 0.03 -24.49
CA THR A 455 -1.50 -0.03 -25.85
C THR A 455 -0.24 -0.89 -25.92
N ILE A 456 -0.14 -1.68 -26.99
CA ILE A 456 1.06 -2.47 -27.34
C ILE A 456 1.59 -2.07 -28.70
N VAL A 457 2.85 -2.41 -28.94
CA VAL A 457 3.54 -2.19 -30.21
C VAL A 457 3.97 -3.53 -30.76
N VAL A 458 3.52 -3.87 -31.98
CA VAL A 458 3.79 -5.15 -32.63
C VAL A 458 4.23 -4.95 -34.08
N LEU A 459 5.03 -5.88 -34.62
CA LEU A 459 5.36 -5.89 -36.04
C LEU A 459 4.35 -6.75 -36.80
N LEU A 460 3.67 -6.15 -37.78
CA LEU A 460 2.70 -6.81 -38.64
C LEU A 460 3.23 -6.88 -40.07
N THR A 461 3.01 -7.99 -40.75
CA THR A 461 3.32 -8.12 -42.18
C THR A 461 2.19 -7.52 -43.01
N VAL A 462 2.55 -6.73 -44.02
CA VAL A 462 1.61 -6.25 -45.03
C VAL A 462 1.35 -7.37 -46.03
N HIS A 463 0.08 -7.71 -46.21
CA HIS A 463 -0.39 -8.72 -47.15
C HIS A 463 -1.14 -8.05 -48.30
N GLY A 464 -1.10 -8.66 -49.47
CA GLY A 464 -1.84 -8.21 -50.65
C GLY A 464 -1.50 -9.12 -51.82
N ASP A 465 -2.33 -9.06 -52.85
CA ASP A 465 -2.11 -9.81 -54.09
C ASP A 465 -2.67 -8.98 -55.24
N ARG A 466 -1.77 -8.37 -56.03
CA ARG A 466 -2.15 -7.52 -57.15
C ARG A 466 -2.88 -8.29 -58.25
N ALA A 467 -2.48 -9.54 -58.49
CA ALA A 467 -3.09 -10.37 -59.54
C ALA A 467 -4.53 -10.77 -59.16
N LYS A 468 -4.80 -10.99 -57.88
CA LYS A 468 -6.14 -11.34 -57.36
C LYS A 468 -6.97 -10.13 -56.94
N GLY A 469 -6.49 -8.90 -57.17
CA GLY A 469 -7.17 -7.66 -56.75
C GLY A 469 -7.29 -7.49 -55.23
N VAL A 470 -6.49 -8.21 -54.43
CA VAL A 470 -6.50 -8.08 -52.97
C VAL A 470 -5.60 -6.92 -52.58
N VAL A 471 -6.21 -5.78 -52.24
CA VAL A 471 -5.51 -4.58 -51.81
C VAL A 471 -4.61 -4.80 -50.58
N PRO A 472 -3.52 -4.02 -50.44
CA PRO A 472 -2.64 -4.10 -49.28
C PRO A 472 -3.39 -3.91 -47.95
N HIS A 473 -3.14 -4.81 -46.99
CA HIS A 473 -3.75 -4.81 -45.67
C HIS A 473 -2.82 -5.47 -44.65
N VAL A 474 -3.08 -5.29 -43.37
CA VAL A 474 -2.41 -6.06 -42.31
C VAL A 474 -3.42 -6.96 -41.61
N ASN A 475 -2.94 -8.03 -40.99
CA ASN A 475 -3.77 -8.93 -40.21
C ASN A 475 -3.38 -8.84 -38.73
N TYR A 476 -4.38 -8.71 -37.86
CA TYR A 476 -4.19 -8.78 -36.42
C TYR A 476 -5.36 -9.52 -35.78
N MET A 477 -5.08 -10.49 -34.91
CA MET A 477 -6.08 -11.36 -34.26
C MET A 477 -7.15 -11.89 -35.22
N TYR A 478 -6.69 -12.52 -36.31
CA TYR A 478 -7.53 -13.14 -37.35
C TYR A 478 -8.42 -12.16 -38.13
N VAL A 479 -8.16 -10.85 -38.04
CA VAL A 479 -8.95 -9.83 -38.74
C VAL A 479 -8.07 -8.96 -39.62
N LYS A 480 -8.59 -8.67 -40.82
CA LYS A 480 -7.99 -7.77 -41.80
C LYS A 480 -8.20 -6.33 -41.37
N TYR A 481 -7.15 -5.52 -41.39
CA TYR A 481 -7.20 -4.09 -41.18
C TYR A 481 -6.74 -3.38 -42.45
N ARG A 482 -7.55 -2.42 -42.92
CA ARG A 482 -7.28 -1.64 -44.13
C ARG A 482 -7.09 -0.18 -43.76
N ALA A 483 -6.13 0.47 -44.40
CA ALA A 483 -5.84 1.89 -44.22
C ALA A 483 -5.73 2.56 -45.59
N PRO A 484 -6.30 3.77 -45.76
CA PRO A 484 -6.07 4.55 -46.98
C PRO A 484 -4.59 4.78 -47.28
N SER A 485 -3.74 4.82 -46.25
CA SER A 485 -2.29 4.98 -46.39
C SER A 485 -1.57 3.78 -47.04
N LEU A 486 -2.22 2.61 -47.09
CA LEU A 486 -1.73 1.41 -47.75
C LEU A 486 -2.30 1.23 -49.17
N ASP A 487 -3.34 1.98 -49.53
CA ASP A 487 -4.01 1.83 -50.82
C ASP A 487 -3.04 2.15 -51.96
N GLY A 488 -2.96 1.24 -52.94
CA GLY A 488 -2.05 1.37 -54.09
C GLY A 488 -0.56 1.14 -53.79
N ARG A 489 -0.17 0.89 -52.54
CA ARG A 489 1.24 0.67 -52.14
C ARG A 489 1.64 -0.81 -52.21
N TRP A 490 1.65 -1.36 -53.43
CA TRP A 490 1.95 -2.76 -53.70
C TRP A 490 3.39 -3.15 -53.31
N GLU A 491 4.31 -2.19 -53.34
CA GLU A 491 5.70 -2.34 -52.92
C GLU A 491 5.86 -2.70 -51.44
N MET A 492 4.84 -2.45 -50.62
CA MET A 492 4.86 -2.77 -49.20
C MET A 492 4.51 -4.24 -48.92
N ILE A 493 3.99 -4.99 -49.89
CA ILE A 493 3.57 -6.39 -49.68
C ILE A 493 4.78 -7.25 -49.27
N GLY A 494 4.61 -8.05 -48.22
CA GLY A 494 5.67 -8.87 -47.63
C GLY A 494 6.57 -8.13 -46.64
N THR A 495 6.53 -6.79 -46.61
CA THR A 495 7.28 -5.99 -45.64
C THR A 495 6.61 -6.01 -44.27
N LYS A 496 7.41 -5.77 -43.22
CA LYS A 496 6.91 -5.59 -41.85
C LYS A 496 6.71 -4.10 -41.57
N VAL A 497 5.53 -3.75 -41.06
CA VAL A 497 5.21 -2.43 -40.54
C VAL A 497 4.95 -2.54 -39.04
N MET A 498 5.34 -1.52 -38.29
CA MET A 498 5.03 -1.48 -36.88
C MET A 498 3.59 -1.00 -36.68
N ALA A 499 2.88 -1.59 -35.73
CA ALA A 499 1.50 -1.24 -35.40
C ALA A 499 1.39 -0.98 -33.90
N ARG A 500 0.81 0.18 -33.58
CA ARG A 500 0.42 0.55 -32.22
C ARG A 500 -1.06 0.22 -32.04
N ILE A 501 -1.36 -0.63 -31.06
CA ILE A 501 -2.66 -1.28 -30.89
C ILE A 501 -3.18 -1.00 -29.49
N ASN A 502 -4.31 -0.30 -29.38
CA ASN A 502 -5.04 -0.18 -28.13
C ASN A 502 -5.82 -1.48 -27.88
N ARG A 503 -5.43 -2.24 -26.87
CA ARG A 503 -6.04 -3.54 -26.55
C ARG A 503 -7.46 -3.41 -25.99
N ASN A 504 -7.87 -2.21 -25.56
CA ASN A 504 -9.22 -1.94 -25.07
C ASN A 504 -10.23 -1.64 -26.21
N ASP A 505 -9.75 -1.25 -27.40
CA ASP A 505 -10.61 -1.03 -28.57
C ASP A 505 -9.89 -1.45 -29.85
N LEU A 506 -10.24 -2.66 -30.33
CA LEU A 506 -9.64 -3.27 -31.51
C LEU A 506 -10.35 -2.88 -32.83
N ARG A 507 -11.19 -1.84 -32.86
CA ARG A 507 -11.80 -1.37 -34.12
C ARG A 507 -10.79 -0.73 -35.05
N THR A 508 -9.73 -0.16 -34.50
CA THR A 508 -8.70 0.59 -35.23
C THR A 508 -7.31 0.27 -34.69
N ILE A 509 -6.32 0.28 -35.56
CA ILE A 509 -4.90 0.21 -35.20
C ILE A 509 -4.13 1.33 -35.90
N LEU A 510 -3.07 1.82 -35.28
CA LEU A 510 -2.21 2.84 -35.89
C LEU A 510 -1.00 2.16 -36.52
N LEU A 511 -0.87 2.23 -37.84
CA LEU A 511 0.32 1.77 -38.55
C LEU A 511 1.39 2.85 -38.51
N MET A 512 2.63 2.43 -38.37
CA MET A 512 3.80 3.26 -38.13
C MET A 512 4.86 2.97 -39.20
N ARG A 513 5.43 4.03 -39.77
CA ARG A 513 6.59 3.95 -40.66
C ARG A 513 7.89 3.75 -39.88
N SER A 514 7.99 4.37 -38.71
CA SER A 514 9.12 4.29 -37.77
C SER A 514 8.60 4.43 -36.33
N ALA A 515 9.48 4.34 -35.32
CA ALA A 515 9.14 4.55 -33.91
C ALA A 515 8.41 5.88 -33.64
N THR A 516 8.68 6.90 -34.46
CA THR A 516 8.19 8.27 -34.25
C THR A 516 7.29 8.78 -35.37
N THR A 517 7.12 8.02 -36.46
CA THR A 517 6.37 8.50 -37.63
C THR A 517 5.16 7.60 -37.92
N PRO A 518 3.92 8.11 -37.79
CA PRO A 518 2.73 7.37 -38.18
C PRO A 518 2.67 7.22 -39.71
N LEU A 519 2.28 6.03 -40.16
CA LEU A 519 1.95 5.75 -41.56
C LEU A 519 0.47 6.02 -41.82
N GLY A 520 -0.39 5.56 -40.92
CA GLY A 520 -1.82 5.86 -40.94
C GLY A 520 -2.67 4.88 -40.14
N ALA A 521 -3.90 5.30 -39.80
CA ALA A 521 -4.82 4.44 -39.06
C ALA A 521 -5.50 3.42 -39.98
N ALA A 522 -5.45 2.16 -39.59
CA ALA A 522 -6.12 1.06 -40.25
C ALA A 522 -7.38 0.65 -39.47
N ARG A 523 -8.49 0.46 -40.18
CA ARG A 523 -9.77 0.04 -39.61
C ARG A 523 -9.98 -1.45 -39.81
N ALA A 524 -10.48 -2.12 -38.78
CA ALA A 524 -10.88 -3.52 -38.86
C ALA A 524 -11.91 -3.71 -39.99
N ALA A 525 -11.86 -4.84 -40.68
CA ALA A 525 -12.90 -5.23 -41.61
C ALA A 525 -14.20 -5.62 -40.88
N ALA A 526 -15.33 -5.50 -41.57
CA ALA A 526 -16.59 -6.05 -41.08
C ALA A 526 -16.45 -7.56 -40.78
N PRO A 527 -17.12 -8.08 -39.74
CA PRO A 527 -18.09 -7.39 -38.87
C PRO A 527 -17.52 -6.81 -37.56
N TRP A 528 -16.23 -6.47 -37.53
CA TRP A 528 -15.51 -6.05 -36.33
C TRP A 528 -15.35 -4.54 -36.16
N ASN A 529 -15.91 -3.77 -37.08
CA ASN A 529 -15.65 -2.34 -37.26
C ASN A 529 -16.67 -1.41 -36.60
N LEU A 530 -17.74 -1.97 -36.03
CA LEU A 530 -18.89 -1.24 -35.48
C LEU A 530 -18.78 -1.04 -33.96
N ARG A 531 -19.00 -2.10 -33.18
CA ARG A 531 -18.99 -2.09 -31.70
C ARG A 531 -17.56 -2.11 -31.14
N ALA A 532 -17.26 -1.21 -30.19
CA ALA A 532 -16.01 -1.22 -29.44
C ALA A 532 -15.85 -2.55 -28.71
N HIS A 533 -14.65 -3.11 -28.64
CA HIS A 533 -14.40 -4.32 -27.86
C HIS A 533 -12.90 -4.54 -27.65
N ASP A 534 -12.59 -5.20 -26.54
CA ASP A 534 -11.23 -5.44 -26.11
C ASP A 534 -10.64 -6.73 -26.71
N GLU A 535 -9.33 -6.92 -26.49
CA GLU A 535 -8.59 -8.11 -26.87
C GLU A 535 -9.18 -9.39 -26.25
N THR A 536 -9.67 -9.32 -25.02
CA THR A 536 -10.23 -10.47 -24.31
C THR A 536 -11.49 -10.98 -25.02
N THR A 537 -12.42 -10.09 -25.33
CA THR A 537 -13.64 -10.37 -26.09
C THR A 537 -13.31 -10.91 -27.47
N ARG A 538 -12.34 -10.32 -28.17
CA ARG A 538 -11.86 -10.83 -29.48
C ARG A 538 -11.39 -12.29 -29.38
N LYS A 539 -10.54 -12.61 -28.39
CA LYS A 539 -10.01 -13.96 -28.16
C LYS A 539 -11.13 -14.94 -27.80
N LEU A 540 -12.09 -14.54 -26.98
CA LEU A 540 -13.23 -15.38 -26.59
C LEU A 540 -14.09 -15.73 -27.81
N ILE A 541 -14.47 -14.74 -28.63
CA ILE A 541 -15.25 -14.96 -29.85
C ILE A 541 -14.52 -15.93 -30.79
N MET A 542 -13.22 -15.73 -31.02
CA MET A 542 -12.42 -16.61 -31.88
C MET A 542 -12.33 -18.04 -31.32
N ARG A 543 -12.25 -18.19 -29.99
CA ARG A 543 -12.27 -19.50 -29.33
C ARG A 543 -13.60 -20.21 -29.55
N TRP A 544 -14.72 -19.50 -29.48
CA TRP A 544 -16.05 -20.07 -29.77
C TRP A 544 -16.16 -20.54 -31.21
N ILE A 545 -15.73 -19.71 -32.17
CA ILE A 545 -15.72 -20.05 -33.61
C ILE A 545 -14.87 -21.30 -33.87
N LYS A 546 -13.70 -21.41 -33.24
CA LYS A 546 -12.78 -22.53 -33.45
C LYS A 546 -13.29 -23.84 -32.84
N ASN A 547 -13.91 -23.78 -31.67
CA ASN A 547 -14.20 -24.96 -30.86
C ASN A 547 -15.64 -25.47 -30.98
N ARG A 548 -16.57 -24.68 -31.56
CA ARG A 548 -17.98 -25.06 -31.68
C ARG A 548 -18.45 -24.83 -33.11
N THR A 549 -18.98 -25.87 -33.74
CA THR A 549 -19.57 -25.79 -35.08
C THR A 549 -20.83 -24.93 -35.14
N GLU A 550 -21.49 -24.71 -34.00
CA GLU A 550 -22.77 -24.01 -33.89
C GLU A 550 -22.66 -22.47 -33.89
N PHE A 551 -21.46 -21.91 -33.71
CA PHE A 551 -21.28 -20.45 -33.69
C PHE A 551 -20.45 -19.97 -34.88
N SER A 552 -21.07 -19.10 -35.68
CA SER A 552 -20.41 -18.43 -36.81
C SER A 552 -20.80 -16.95 -36.82
N ILE A 553 -19.84 -16.12 -37.22
CA ILE A 553 -20.04 -14.68 -37.47
C ILE A 553 -20.12 -14.38 -38.98
N LEU A 554 -20.13 -15.40 -39.83
CA LEU A 554 -20.24 -15.23 -41.27
C LEU A 554 -21.62 -14.63 -41.60
N GLY A 555 -21.64 -13.52 -42.32
CA GLY A 555 -22.88 -12.82 -42.69
C GLY A 555 -23.50 -11.98 -41.56
N ALA A 556 -22.89 -11.93 -40.37
CA ALA A 556 -23.32 -11.00 -39.33
C ALA A 556 -22.91 -9.56 -39.69
N ASP A 557 -23.74 -8.58 -39.34
CA ASP A 557 -23.38 -7.16 -39.46
C ASP A 557 -22.38 -6.74 -38.37
N CYS A 558 -22.56 -7.25 -37.15
CA CYS A 558 -21.69 -7.01 -36.01
C CYS A 558 -21.30 -8.30 -35.28
N ALA A 559 -19.99 -8.55 -35.16
CA ALA A 559 -19.46 -9.71 -34.46
C ALA A 559 -19.87 -9.75 -32.99
N ILE A 560 -19.92 -8.59 -32.34
CA ILE A 560 -20.19 -8.47 -30.90
C ILE A 560 -21.66 -8.73 -30.60
N GLU A 561 -22.57 -8.21 -31.41
CA GLU A 561 -24.00 -8.44 -31.25
C GLU A 561 -24.37 -9.90 -31.57
N ALA A 562 -23.80 -10.47 -32.64
CA ALA A 562 -23.95 -11.89 -32.95
C ALA A 562 -23.43 -12.79 -31.81
N TYR A 563 -22.30 -12.41 -31.22
CA TYR A 563 -21.74 -13.11 -30.06
C TYR A 563 -22.63 -13.00 -28.83
N VAL A 564 -23.11 -11.81 -28.47
CA VAL A 564 -24.02 -11.63 -27.32
C VAL A 564 -25.32 -12.41 -27.53
N ALA A 565 -25.89 -12.39 -28.73
CA ALA A 565 -27.07 -13.17 -29.07
C ALA A 565 -26.82 -14.68 -28.89
N PHE A 566 -25.68 -15.17 -29.38
CA PHE A 566 -25.26 -16.57 -29.19
C PHE A 566 -25.07 -16.92 -27.71
N LEU A 567 -24.42 -16.07 -26.92
CA LEU A 567 -24.25 -16.33 -25.50
C LEU A 567 -25.60 -16.40 -24.76
N LYS A 568 -26.58 -15.57 -25.14
CA LYS A 568 -27.95 -15.64 -24.58
C LYS A 568 -28.63 -16.97 -24.87
N THR A 569 -28.39 -17.57 -26.04
CA THR A 569 -28.96 -18.90 -26.35
C THR A 569 -28.29 -20.02 -25.54
N GLN A 570 -26.99 -19.89 -25.27
CA GLN A 570 -26.20 -20.88 -24.52
C GLN A 570 -26.24 -20.69 -23.00
N ALA A 571 -26.72 -19.55 -22.49
CA ALA A 571 -26.74 -19.24 -21.05
C ALA A 571 -27.50 -20.29 -20.20
N ALA A 572 -28.47 -20.98 -20.80
CA ALA A 572 -29.21 -22.02 -20.12
C ALA A 572 -28.34 -23.27 -19.80
N SER A 573 -27.35 -23.58 -20.65
CA SER A 573 -26.59 -24.83 -20.63
C SER A 573 -25.09 -24.66 -20.35
N ASP A 574 -24.50 -23.48 -20.59
CA ASP A 574 -23.05 -23.25 -20.47
C ASP A 574 -22.72 -22.11 -19.47
N GLN A 575 -22.07 -22.47 -18.35
CA GLN A 575 -21.63 -21.53 -17.32
C GLN A 575 -20.64 -20.47 -17.85
N SER A 576 -19.80 -20.85 -18.83
CA SER A 576 -18.86 -19.93 -19.46
C SER A 576 -19.59 -18.82 -20.22
N ALA A 577 -20.74 -19.14 -20.81
CA ALA A 577 -21.55 -18.16 -21.52
C ALA A 577 -22.18 -17.12 -20.58
N VAL A 578 -22.61 -17.56 -19.40
CA VAL A 578 -23.16 -16.67 -18.35
C VAL A 578 -22.10 -15.68 -17.85
N ASP A 579 -20.91 -16.16 -17.51
CA ASP A 579 -19.81 -15.29 -17.05
C ASP A 579 -19.41 -14.28 -18.13
N GLN A 580 -19.39 -14.71 -19.40
CA GLN A 580 -19.07 -13.84 -20.53
C GLN A 580 -20.18 -12.81 -20.78
N LEU A 581 -21.47 -13.16 -20.66
CA LEU A 581 -22.56 -12.19 -20.71
C LEU A 581 -22.45 -11.14 -19.61
N ALA A 582 -22.17 -11.58 -18.38
CA ALA A 582 -21.96 -10.68 -17.24
C ALA A 582 -20.78 -9.73 -17.50
N ARG A 583 -19.67 -10.22 -18.08
CA ARG A 583 -18.53 -9.39 -18.51
C ARG A 583 -18.94 -8.38 -19.60
N MET A 584 -19.73 -8.80 -20.58
CA MET A 584 -20.15 -7.92 -21.69
C MET A 584 -21.16 -6.85 -21.23
N GLY A 585 -21.99 -7.14 -20.23
CA GLY A 585 -22.87 -6.15 -19.60
C GLY A 585 -22.15 -5.09 -18.76
N HIS A 586 -20.90 -5.35 -18.38
CA HIS A 586 -20.02 -4.44 -17.63
C HIS A 586 -19.26 -3.46 -18.55
N VAL A 587 -18.99 -3.83 -19.81
CA VAL A 587 -18.24 -2.99 -20.74
C VAL A 587 -19.23 -2.07 -21.47
N GLY A 588 -19.25 -0.78 -21.12
CA GLY A 588 -20.03 0.23 -21.83
C GLY A 588 -19.61 0.31 -23.32
N HIS A 589 -20.30 -0.44 -24.18
CA HIS A 589 -19.97 -0.64 -25.59
C HIS A 589 -20.52 0.46 -26.53
N ASP A 590 -21.02 1.56 -25.97
CA ASP A 590 -21.70 2.63 -26.74
C ASP A 590 -20.79 3.80 -27.13
N LYS A 591 -19.47 3.67 -26.98
CA LYS A 591 -18.53 4.67 -27.52
C LYS A 591 -18.50 4.60 -29.04
N ALA A 592 -18.83 5.71 -29.70
CA ALA A 592 -18.65 5.88 -31.14
C ALA A 592 -17.23 5.47 -31.57
N PRO A 593 -17.05 4.91 -32.77
CA PRO A 593 -15.72 4.61 -33.29
C PRO A 593 -14.89 5.90 -33.33
N PRO A 594 -13.64 5.88 -32.83
CA PRO A 594 -12.78 7.05 -32.92
C PRO A 594 -12.66 7.46 -34.38
N ALA A 595 -12.80 8.76 -34.66
CA ALA A 595 -12.59 9.27 -36.00
C ALA A 595 -11.14 8.99 -36.42
N VAL A 596 -10.94 8.63 -37.69
CA VAL A 596 -9.61 8.33 -38.25
C VAL A 596 -8.61 9.47 -37.98
N GLY A 597 -9.08 10.72 -37.92
CA GLY A 597 -8.28 11.92 -37.62
C GLY A 597 -7.83 12.06 -36.15
N ASP A 598 -8.57 11.51 -35.18
CA ASP A 598 -8.24 11.68 -33.76
C ASP A 598 -7.08 10.79 -33.31
N ILE A 599 -6.86 9.67 -34.01
CA ILE A 599 -5.75 8.75 -33.73
C ILE A 599 -4.40 9.41 -34.06
N TYR A 600 -4.36 10.31 -35.05
CA TYR A 600 -3.13 11.07 -35.39
C TYR A 600 -2.74 12.12 -34.35
N LYS A 601 -3.65 12.48 -33.44
CA LYS A 601 -3.41 13.51 -32.42
C LYS A 601 -2.77 12.97 -31.14
N GLN A 602 -2.67 11.65 -30.99
CA GLN A 602 -2.03 11.07 -29.81
C GLN A 602 -0.50 11.25 -29.89
N PRO A 603 0.14 11.96 -28.95
CA PRO A 603 1.59 12.13 -28.95
C PRO A 603 2.28 10.78 -28.74
N LEU A 604 3.28 10.49 -29.57
CA LEU A 604 4.05 9.25 -29.50
C LEU A 604 5.05 9.33 -28.34
N ARG A 605 4.98 8.36 -27.43
CA ARG A 605 5.90 8.22 -26.29
C ARG A 605 6.65 6.92 -26.43
N ILE A 606 7.98 7.02 -26.45
CA ILE A 606 8.89 5.87 -26.45
C ILE A 606 9.30 5.64 -25.00
N ALA A 607 9.30 4.39 -24.55
CA ALA A 607 9.83 4.08 -23.22
C ALA A 607 11.33 4.38 -23.24
N PRO A 608 11.86 5.15 -22.28
CA PRO A 608 13.30 5.13 -22.05
C PRO A 608 13.64 3.70 -21.59
N ASP A 609 14.37 2.95 -22.40
CA ASP A 609 14.80 1.61 -22.05
C ASP A 609 15.62 1.67 -20.75
N GLY A 610 15.10 1.07 -19.68
CA GLY A 610 15.70 1.13 -18.36
C GLY A 610 15.00 0.16 -17.42
N TRP A 611 15.40 -1.11 -17.47
CA TRP A 611 14.99 -2.09 -16.47
C TRP A 611 16.01 -2.06 -15.33
N ILE A 612 15.54 -1.81 -14.11
CA ILE A 612 16.32 -2.00 -12.88
C ILE A 612 15.60 -3.10 -12.10
N SER A 613 16.17 -4.30 -12.10
CA SER A 613 15.85 -5.32 -11.11
C SER A 613 16.58 -4.97 -9.82
N LEU A 614 15.85 -4.85 -8.70
CA LEU A 614 16.43 -4.70 -7.36
C LEU A 614 16.66 -6.06 -6.67
N ASP A 615 16.48 -7.15 -7.42
CA ASP A 615 16.80 -8.50 -6.96
C ASP A 615 18.23 -8.87 -7.42
N GLU A 616 19.22 -8.32 -6.72
CA GLU A 616 20.46 -9.04 -6.38
C GLU A 616 20.56 -9.20 -4.85
#